data_AF-A0A7Y3URP8-F1
#
_entry.id   AF-A0A7Y3URP8-F1
#
_cell.length_a   1.000
_cell.length_b   1.000
_cell.length_c   1.000
_cell.angle_alpha   90.00
_cell.angle_beta   90.00
_cell.angle_gamma   90.00
#
_symmetry.space_group_name_H-M   'P 1'
#
loop_
_entity.id
_entity.type
_entity.pdbx_description
1 polymer ?
#
loop_
_entity_poly.entity_id
_entity_poly.type
_entity_poly.pdbx_seq_one_letter_code
_entity_poly.pdbx_strand_id
1 'polypeptide(L)'
;MLKPLLQGIAFMATASTLQAAPIDLIIDTDPGADDVVALFLAMASPDELNIRAITTVAGNVRLEKTSRNARLAREWAGREDIPVYAGAGRPLVRTPIYAADVHGEEGLTGVPVHEPKKAQAQGNAVQYLIDTLGAATPHSITVAMLGPQTNLALALIQRPDIVKGIKEVVVMGGAHFNGGNITPAAEFNLYADPHAAEVVLASGVQLTYLPLDVTHKLLTSDARLKQLAAVNNQASKRVVDILNAYITHDMDLYGMPGGPVHDASVIAYLLKPELFSGRRIHMSVDSREGPTFGQTIADWYGVLKQPANVLWVEQGDAQGLFDLLSARLARLE
;
A
#
# COMPACT_ATOMS: atom_id res chain seq x y z
N MET A 1 29.58 20.26 -67.44
CA MET A 1 29.46 18.83 -67.14
C MET A 1 29.21 18.66 -65.64
N LEU A 2 28.36 17.69 -65.30
CA LEU A 2 27.53 17.50 -64.09
C LEU A 2 28.15 17.83 -62.70
N LYS A 3 27.35 18.49 -61.85
CA LYS A 3 27.41 18.41 -60.37
C LYS A 3 26.57 17.19 -59.91
N PRO A 4 26.95 16.44 -58.86
CA PRO A 4 26.09 15.38 -58.33
C PRO A 4 25.07 15.96 -57.34
N LEU A 5 23.80 15.55 -57.49
CA LEU A 5 22.77 15.69 -56.48
C LEU A 5 23.03 14.68 -55.35
N LEU A 6 23.17 15.17 -54.11
CA LEU A 6 22.98 14.36 -52.90
C LEU A 6 21.60 14.70 -52.35
N GLN A 7 20.65 13.80 -52.55
CA GLN A 7 19.35 13.82 -51.87
C GLN A 7 19.55 13.34 -50.44
N GLY A 8 19.32 14.23 -49.46
CA GLY A 8 19.23 13.87 -48.05
C GLY A 8 17.92 13.15 -47.78
N ILE A 9 18.00 11.85 -47.45
CA ILE A 9 16.89 11.10 -46.87
C ILE A 9 16.83 11.48 -45.38
N ALA A 10 15.81 12.24 -45.00
CA ALA A 10 15.50 12.47 -43.60
C ALA A 10 14.84 11.21 -43.02
N PHE A 11 15.58 10.45 -42.22
CA PHE A 11 15.00 9.44 -41.34
C PHE A 11 14.30 10.16 -40.18
N MET A 12 12.97 10.26 -40.24
CA MET A 12 12.17 10.51 -39.04
C MET A 12 12.20 9.24 -38.19
N ALA A 13 13.05 9.23 -37.16
CA ALA A 13 12.97 8.24 -36.11
C ALA A 13 11.72 8.54 -35.27
N THR A 14 10.65 7.77 -35.49
CA THR A 14 9.53 7.72 -34.55
C THR A 14 10.06 7.07 -33.27
N ALA A 15 10.20 7.87 -32.21
CA ALA A 15 10.45 7.35 -30.87
C ALA A 15 9.21 6.59 -30.41
N SER A 16 9.18 5.29 -30.70
CA SER A 16 8.32 4.33 -30.02
C SER A 16 8.79 4.27 -28.57
N THR A 17 8.09 4.98 -27.67
CA THR A 17 8.23 4.74 -26.24
C THR A 17 7.62 3.37 -25.96
N LEU A 18 8.45 2.33 -25.91
CA LEU A 18 8.06 1.03 -25.39
C LEU A 18 7.57 1.24 -23.95
N GLN A 19 6.26 1.18 -23.75
CA GLN A 19 5.67 1.17 -22.42
C GLN A 19 6.16 -0.09 -21.70
N ALA A 20 6.75 0.09 -20.51
CA ALA A 20 7.19 -1.04 -19.70
C ALA A 20 6.00 -1.98 -19.43
N ALA A 21 6.26 -3.29 -19.33
CA ALA A 21 5.21 -4.25 -18.99
C ALA A 21 4.60 -3.90 -17.62
N PRO A 22 3.28 -4.09 -17.43
CA PRO A 22 2.63 -3.84 -16.14
C PRO A 22 3.28 -4.65 -15.01
N ILE A 23 3.26 -4.08 -13.81
CA ILE A 23 3.69 -4.74 -12.58
C ILE A 23 2.63 -5.77 -12.20
N ASP A 24 2.98 -7.06 -12.16
CA ASP A 24 2.15 -8.07 -11.53
C ASP A 24 2.09 -7.81 -10.01
N LEU A 25 0.91 -7.45 -9.53
CA LEU A 25 0.71 -6.93 -8.17
C LEU A 25 -0.28 -7.78 -7.38
N ILE A 26 0.10 -8.14 -6.16
CA ILE A 26 -0.82 -8.61 -5.12
C ILE A 26 -0.90 -7.50 -4.06
N ILE A 27 -2.12 -7.13 -3.66
CA ILE A 27 -2.35 -6.12 -2.62
C ILE A 27 -2.87 -6.84 -1.37
N ASP A 28 -2.11 -6.81 -0.28
CA ASP A 28 -2.50 -7.30 1.04
C ASP A 28 -2.91 -6.11 1.92
N THR A 29 -4.16 -6.08 2.38
CA THR A 29 -4.78 -4.87 2.92
C THR A 29 -5.81 -5.22 4.00
N ASP A 30 -6.15 -4.27 4.86
CA ASP A 30 -7.15 -4.41 5.91
C ASP A 30 -8.20 -3.29 5.84
N PRO A 31 -8.98 -3.19 4.74
CA PRO A 31 -9.54 -1.91 4.32
C PRO A 31 -10.27 -1.11 5.38
N GLY A 32 -9.58 -0.07 5.82
CA GLY A 32 -10.06 1.15 6.43
C GLY A 32 -10.25 2.25 5.38
N ALA A 33 -10.39 3.48 5.87
CA ALA A 33 -10.65 4.67 5.05
C ALA A 33 -9.58 4.91 3.95
N ASP A 34 -8.30 4.91 4.30
CA ASP A 34 -7.21 5.23 3.37
C ASP A 34 -6.77 4.04 2.50
N ASP A 35 -6.92 2.80 2.95
CA ASP A 35 -6.80 1.60 2.11
C ASP A 35 -7.71 1.69 0.88
N VAL A 36 -8.96 2.14 1.04
CA VAL A 36 -9.90 2.28 -0.08
C VAL A 36 -9.39 3.31 -1.09
N VAL A 37 -8.77 4.39 -0.64
CA VAL A 37 -8.13 5.37 -1.54
C VAL A 37 -6.99 4.73 -2.31
N ALA A 38 -6.16 3.91 -1.65
CA ALA A 38 -5.07 3.15 -2.27
C ALA A 38 -5.60 2.14 -3.32
N LEU A 39 -6.64 1.39 -2.97
CA LEU A 39 -7.30 0.43 -3.86
C LEU A 39 -7.87 1.12 -5.09
N PHE A 40 -8.52 2.28 -4.94
CA PHE A 40 -9.03 3.07 -6.07
C PHE A 40 -7.91 3.53 -6.98
N LEU A 41 -6.81 4.05 -6.41
CA LEU A 41 -5.64 4.46 -7.18
C LEU A 41 -5.05 3.28 -7.99
N ALA A 42 -4.97 2.10 -7.38
CA ALA A 42 -4.44 0.91 -8.02
C ALA A 42 -5.36 0.43 -9.16
N MET A 43 -6.66 0.30 -8.88
CA MET A 43 -7.66 -0.19 -9.83
C MET A 43 -7.87 0.75 -11.03
N ALA A 44 -7.63 2.05 -10.84
CA ALA A 44 -7.63 3.07 -11.88
C ALA A 44 -6.36 3.11 -12.74
N SER A 45 -5.36 2.27 -12.44
CA SER A 45 -4.05 2.24 -13.13
C SER A 45 -3.75 0.89 -13.80
N PRO A 46 -4.66 0.33 -14.65
CA PRO A 46 -4.47 -0.99 -15.25
C PRO A 46 -3.37 -1.03 -16.31
N ASP A 47 -2.94 0.13 -16.83
CA ASP A 47 -1.86 0.23 -17.80
C ASP A 47 -0.49 -0.05 -17.16
N GLU A 48 -0.38 0.19 -15.85
CA GLU A 48 0.86 0.02 -15.07
C GLU A 48 0.77 -1.12 -14.05
N LEU A 49 -0.42 -1.45 -13.55
CA LEU A 49 -0.61 -2.44 -12.49
C LEU A 49 -1.56 -3.56 -12.95
N ASN A 50 -1.02 -4.77 -13.06
CA ASN A 50 -1.80 -5.98 -13.22
C ASN A 50 -2.14 -6.58 -11.85
N ILE A 51 -3.26 -6.15 -11.27
CA ILE A 51 -3.70 -6.63 -9.95
C ILE A 51 -4.17 -8.09 -10.07
N ARG A 52 -3.34 -9.02 -9.58
CA ARG A 52 -3.57 -10.47 -9.59
C ARG A 52 -4.63 -10.88 -8.58
N ALA A 53 -4.60 -10.26 -7.40
CA ALA A 53 -5.58 -10.42 -6.34
C ALA A 53 -5.45 -9.32 -5.29
N ILE A 54 -6.53 -9.16 -4.52
CA ILE A 54 -6.53 -8.48 -3.23
C ILE A 54 -6.63 -9.55 -2.15
N THR A 55 -5.70 -9.57 -1.22
CA THR A 55 -5.75 -10.39 0.00
C THR A 55 -6.11 -9.51 1.18
N THR A 56 -6.92 -10.02 2.10
CA THR A 56 -7.37 -9.25 3.27
C THR A 56 -6.88 -9.83 4.58
N VAL A 57 -6.57 -8.96 5.52
CA VAL A 57 -6.12 -9.30 6.88
C VAL A 57 -6.94 -8.52 7.92
N ALA A 58 -6.96 -9.00 9.16
CA ALA A 58 -7.48 -8.21 10.27
C ALA A 58 -6.46 -7.15 10.70
N GLY A 59 -6.94 -5.93 10.94
CA GLY A 59 -6.13 -4.79 11.38
C GLY A 59 -7.05 -3.66 11.78
N ASN A 60 -7.31 -2.69 10.90
CA ASN A 60 -8.20 -1.55 11.14
C ASN A 60 -9.56 -1.98 11.74
N VAL A 61 -10.15 -3.02 11.16
CA VAL A 61 -11.34 -3.71 11.70
C VAL A 61 -11.16 -5.23 11.62
N ARG A 62 -12.15 -5.98 12.13
CA ARG A 62 -12.18 -7.44 12.05
C ARG A 62 -12.17 -7.91 10.59
N LEU A 63 -11.59 -9.09 10.35
CA LEU A 63 -11.42 -9.66 9.02
C LEU A 63 -12.71 -9.70 8.18
N GLU A 64 -13.85 -10.04 8.78
CA GLU A 64 -15.13 -10.07 8.05
C GLU A 64 -15.47 -8.69 7.45
N LYS A 65 -15.21 -7.61 8.20
CA LYS A 65 -15.39 -6.24 7.72
C LYS A 65 -14.33 -5.83 6.72
N THR A 66 -13.04 -6.14 6.95
CA THR A 66 -11.98 -5.79 5.98
C THR A 66 -12.18 -6.52 4.65
N SER A 67 -12.54 -7.81 4.67
CA SER A 67 -12.91 -8.60 3.49
C SER A 67 -14.15 -8.06 2.77
N ARG A 68 -15.17 -7.58 3.50
CA ARG A 68 -16.33 -6.89 2.91
C ARG A 68 -15.93 -5.56 2.28
N ASN A 69 -15.13 -4.75 2.98
CA ASN A 69 -14.71 -3.42 2.54
C ASN A 69 -13.81 -3.50 1.29
N ALA A 70 -12.92 -4.48 1.18
CA ALA A 70 -12.17 -4.76 -0.05
C ALA A 70 -13.09 -5.07 -1.24
N ARG A 71 -14.14 -5.86 -0.99
CA ARG A 71 -15.14 -6.20 -2.01
C ARG A 71 -16.01 -4.99 -2.40
N LEU A 72 -16.35 -4.13 -1.45
CA LEU A 72 -17.01 -2.85 -1.72
C LEU A 72 -16.14 -1.96 -2.60
N ALA A 73 -14.85 -1.84 -2.28
CA ALA A 73 -13.92 -1.01 -3.05
C ALA A 73 -13.88 -1.43 -4.53
N ARG A 74 -13.73 -2.74 -4.83
CA ARG A 74 -13.75 -3.21 -6.22
C ARG A 74 -15.12 -3.11 -6.90
N GLU A 75 -16.22 -3.24 -6.15
CA GLU A 75 -17.57 -3.03 -6.68
C GLU A 75 -17.75 -1.56 -7.09
N TRP A 76 -17.36 -0.62 -6.23
CA TRP A 76 -17.43 0.81 -6.52
C TRP A 76 -16.51 1.25 -7.65
N ALA A 77 -15.36 0.59 -7.83
CA ALA A 77 -14.45 0.85 -8.93
C ALA A 77 -14.83 0.13 -10.24
N GLY A 78 -15.89 -0.68 -10.26
CA GLY A 78 -16.26 -1.47 -11.43
C GLY A 78 -15.25 -2.57 -11.80
N ARG A 79 -14.45 -3.02 -10.82
CA ARG A 79 -13.35 -3.99 -10.97
C ARG A 79 -13.59 -5.30 -10.24
N GLU A 80 -14.84 -5.77 -10.30
CA GLU A 80 -15.23 -7.05 -9.72
C GLU A 80 -14.54 -8.26 -10.38
N ASP A 81 -13.79 -8.07 -11.47
CA ASP A 81 -12.88 -9.05 -12.07
C ASP A 81 -11.74 -9.47 -11.13
N ILE A 82 -11.27 -8.56 -10.27
CA ILE A 82 -10.14 -8.79 -9.36
C ILE A 82 -10.62 -9.69 -8.20
N PRO A 83 -10.01 -10.87 -7.96
CA PRO A 83 -10.41 -11.76 -6.88
C PRO A 83 -9.98 -11.20 -5.51
N VAL A 84 -10.84 -11.37 -4.50
CA VAL A 84 -10.57 -11.00 -3.11
C VAL A 84 -10.51 -12.28 -2.28
N TYR A 85 -9.43 -12.49 -1.51
CA TYR A 85 -9.28 -13.64 -0.60
C TYR A 85 -9.22 -13.18 0.85
N ALA A 86 -10.03 -13.78 1.72
CA ALA A 86 -9.93 -13.57 3.16
C ALA A 86 -8.72 -14.34 3.73
N GLY A 87 -7.92 -13.66 4.56
CA GLY A 87 -6.69 -14.18 5.14
C GLY A 87 -6.77 -14.40 6.63
N ALA A 88 -5.75 -13.92 7.35
CA ALA A 88 -5.60 -14.10 8.78
C ALA A 88 -6.55 -13.17 9.55
N GLY A 89 -7.35 -13.76 10.45
CA GLY A 89 -8.27 -13.02 11.32
C GLY A 89 -7.66 -12.58 12.65
N ARG A 90 -6.39 -12.88 12.89
CA ARG A 90 -5.64 -12.58 14.11
C ARG A 90 -4.13 -12.53 13.80
N PRO A 91 -3.33 -11.78 14.56
CA PRO A 91 -1.88 -11.80 14.45
C PRO A 91 -1.29 -13.13 14.97
N LEU A 92 -0.01 -13.37 14.73
CA LEU A 92 0.68 -14.63 15.02
C LEU A 92 0.67 -15.01 16.50
N VAL A 93 0.90 -14.03 17.39
CA VAL A 93 1.14 -14.31 18.82
C VAL A 93 0.20 -13.53 19.74
N ARG A 94 0.03 -12.23 19.52
CA ARG A 94 -0.67 -11.34 20.46
C ARG A 94 -2.19 -11.42 20.35
N THR A 95 -2.88 -10.83 21.32
CA THR A 95 -4.31 -10.54 21.20
C THR A 95 -4.55 -9.53 20.08
N PRO A 96 -5.54 -9.75 19.19
CA PRO A 96 -5.89 -8.79 18.15
C PRO A 96 -6.21 -7.41 18.72
N ILE A 97 -5.80 -6.39 17.99
CA ILE A 97 -6.22 -5.00 18.18
C ILE A 97 -6.90 -4.51 16.91
N TYR A 98 -7.70 -3.46 17.06
CA TYR A 98 -8.43 -2.82 15.98
C TYR A 98 -8.35 -1.30 16.14
N ALA A 99 -8.55 -0.56 15.06
CA ALA A 99 -8.53 0.91 15.01
C ALA A 99 -9.92 1.50 14.69
N ALA A 100 -10.98 0.90 15.28
CA ALA A 100 -12.35 1.35 15.06
C ALA A 100 -12.61 2.80 15.54
N ASP A 101 -11.80 3.31 16.48
CA ASP A 101 -11.86 4.71 16.92
C ASP A 101 -11.40 5.70 15.83
N VAL A 102 -10.59 5.23 14.87
CA VAL A 102 -10.05 6.00 13.75
C VAL A 102 -10.89 5.79 12.48
N HIS A 103 -11.18 4.54 12.15
CA HIS A 103 -11.85 4.18 10.89
C HIS A 103 -13.38 3.96 11.02
N GLY A 104 -13.92 4.13 12.23
CA GLY A 104 -15.31 3.84 12.58
C GLY A 104 -15.61 2.35 12.73
N GLU A 105 -16.80 2.03 13.26
CA GLU A 105 -17.18 0.64 13.55
C GLU A 105 -17.16 -0.27 12.32
N GLU A 106 -17.49 0.29 11.15
CA GLU A 106 -17.52 -0.44 9.88
C GLU A 106 -16.21 -0.34 9.08
N GLY A 107 -15.23 0.44 9.53
CA GLY A 107 -13.96 0.68 8.85
C GLY A 107 -14.02 1.73 7.72
N LEU A 108 -15.21 2.15 7.29
CA LEU A 108 -15.40 3.09 6.18
C LEU A 108 -16.32 4.25 6.60
N THR A 109 -15.79 5.19 7.37
CA THR A 109 -16.51 6.44 7.70
C THR A 109 -16.76 7.28 6.45
N GLY A 110 -17.86 8.02 6.44
CA GLY A 110 -18.21 8.97 5.37
C GLY A 110 -18.98 8.36 4.19
N VAL A 111 -19.05 7.04 4.07
CA VAL A 111 -19.79 6.35 2.99
C VAL A 111 -20.74 5.27 3.53
N PRO A 112 -21.86 4.99 2.85
CA PRO A 112 -22.73 3.89 3.22
C PRO A 112 -22.04 2.56 2.96
N VAL A 113 -22.08 1.68 3.97
CA VAL A 113 -21.54 0.33 3.90
C VAL A 113 -22.68 -0.66 3.66
N HIS A 114 -22.53 -1.52 2.66
CA HIS A 114 -23.49 -2.58 2.34
C HIS A 114 -22.77 -3.88 2.00
N GLU A 115 -23.52 -4.96 1.83
CA GLU A 115 -22.97 -6.24 1.41
C GLU A 115 -22.73 -6.24 -0.12
N PRO A 116 -21.48 -6.44 -0.60
CA PRO A 116 -21.18 -6.46 -2.03
C PRO A 116 -21.84 -7.62 -2.78
N LYS A 117 -22.24 -7.38 -4.02
CA LYS A 117 -22.91 -8.36 -4.88
C LYS A 117 -22.06 -9.59 -5.15
N LYS A 118 -20.79 -9.38 -5.51
CA LYS A 118 -19.86 -10.49 -5.79
C LYS A 118 -19.19 -10.95 -4.51
N ALA A 119 -19.36 -12.24 -4.21
CA ALA A 119 -18.68 -12.91 -3.11
C ALA A 119 -17.15 -12.84 -3.24
N GLN A 120 -16.47 -13.06 -2.11
CA GLN A 120 -15.03 -13.30 -2.11
C GLN A 120 -14.70 -14.59 -2.89
N ALA A 121 -13.46 -14.68 -3.37
CA ALA A 121 -12.96 -15.89 -4.00
C ALA A 121 -12.93 -17.06 -3.00
N GLN A 122 -13.07 -18.28 -3.52
CA GLN A 122 -13.00 -19.50 -2.70
C GLN A 122 -11.55 -19.76 -2.29
N GLY A 123 -11.35 -20.21 -1.04
CA GLY A 123 -10.03 -20.46 -0.46
C GLY A 123 -9.60 -19.37 0.53
N ASN A 124 -8.31 -19.37 0.86
CA ASN A 124 -7.72 -18.48 1.86
C ASN A 124 -6.52 -17.73 1.28
N ALA A 125 -6.32 -16.48 1.71
CA ALA A 125 -5.23 -15.61 1.23
C ALA A 125 -3.84 -16.24 1.37
N VAL A 126 -3.55 -16.93 2.48
CA VAL A 126 -2.25 -17.56 2.72
C VAL A 126 -1.98 -18.66 1.70
N GLN A 127 -2.97 -19.52 1.44
CA GLN A 127 -2.83 -20.56 0.42
C GLN A 127 -2.71 -19.96 -0.99
N TYR A 128 -3.49 -18.91 -1.29
CA TYR A 128 -3.37 -18.19 -2.56
C TYR A 128 -1.96 -17.62 -2.76
N LEU A 129 -1.38 -16.99 -1.73
CA LEU A 129 0.00 -16.48 -1.76
C LEU A 129 0.99 -17.61 -2.01
N ILE A 130 0.87 -18.73 -1.29
CA ILE A 130 1.75 -19.89 -1.45
C ILE A 130 1.72 -20.42 -2.89
N ASP A 131 0.52 -20.66 -3.42
CA ASP A 131 0.34 -21.26 -4.73
C ASP A 131 0.80 -20.31 -5.83
N THR A 132 0.40 -19.03 -5.74
CA THR A 132 0.70 -18.02 -6.76
C THR A 132 2.19 -17.69 -6.80
N LEU A 133 2.81 -17.41 -5.64
CA LEU A 133 4.23 -17.06 -5.57
C LEU A 133 5.13 -18.29 -5.79
N GLY A 134 4.69 -19.49 -5.38
CA GLY A 134 5.42 -20.73 -5.62
C GLY A 134 5.49 -21.13 -7.09
N ALA A 135 4.46 -20.78 -7.88
CA ALA A 135 4.37 -21.04 -9.32
C ALA A 135 4.84 -19.87 -10.21
N ALA A 136 5.11 -18.70 -9.63
CA ALA A 136 5.51 -17.52 -10.36
C ALA A 136 6.89 -17.69 -11.03
N THR A 137 7.09 -16.97 -12.13
CA THR A 137 8.43 -16.72 -12.66
C THR A 137 9.29 -16.09 -11.56
N PRO A 138 10.57 -16.47 -11.42
CA PRO A 138 11.41 -15.89 -10.39
C PRO A 138 11.45 -14.37 -10.44
N HIS A 139 11.26 -13.72 -9.29
CA HIS A 139 11.28 -12.27 -9.10
C HIS A 139 10.32 -11.50 -10.01
N SER A 140 9.11 -12.03 -10.25
CA SER A 140 8.13 -11.39 -11.14
C SER A 140 6.98 -10.69 -10.43
N ILE A 141 6.60 -11.11 -9.22
CA ILE A 141 5.41 -10.58 -8.53
C ILE A 141 5.81 -9.59 -7.44
N THR A 142 5.17 -8.42 -7.45
CA THR A 142 5.28 -7.42 -6.38
C THR A 142 4.14 -7.61 -5.38
N VAL A 143 4.44 -7.46 -4.09
CA VAL A 143 3.43 -7.50 -3.03
C VAL A 143 3.37 -6.12 -2.37
N ALA A 144 2.23 -5.45 -2.47
CA ALA A 144 1.95 -4.24 -1.69
C ALA A 144 1.28 -4.65 -0.38
N MET A 145 1.88 -4.31 0.76
CA MET A 145 1.30 -4.55 2.08
C MET A 145 0.84 -3.23 2.68
N LEU A 146 -0.47 -3.06 2.77
CA LEU A 146 -1.16 -1.91 3.33
C LEU A 146 -1.58 -2.16 4.79
N GLY A 147 -1.64 -3.43 5.20
CA GLY A 147 -2.02 -3.85 6.54
C GLY A 147 -0.95 -4.64 7.30
N PRO A 148 -1.32 -5.22 8.46
CA PRO A 148 -0.44 -6.09 9.24
C PRO A 148 0.08 -7.29 8.43
N GLN A 149 1.37 -7.60 8.55
CA GLN A 149 2.08 -8.49 7.61
C GLN A 149 1.79 -9.99 7.77
N THR A 150 0.74 -10.33 8.52
CA THR A 150 0.41 -11.68 8.99
C THR A 150 0.25 -12.68 7.85
N ASN A 151 -0.45 -12.30 6.77
CA ASN A 151 -0.71 -13.20 5.64
C ASN A 151 0.59 -13.67 4.98
N LEU A 152 1.48 -12.72 4.66
CA LEU A 152 2.77 -13.03 4.04
C LEU A 152 3.68 -13.80 5.00
N ALA A 153 3.72 -13.41 6.28
CA ALA A 153 4.51 -14.13 7.28
C ALA A 153 4.07 -15.61 7.42
N LEU A 154 2.76 -15.88 7.49
CA LEU A 154 2.23 -17.25 7.52
C LEU A 154 2.62 -18.04 6.26
N ALA A 155 2.50 -17.41 5.08
CA ALA A 155 2.88 -18.04 3.82
C ALA A 155 4.37 -18.40 3.78
N LEU A 156 5.23 -17.48 4.23
CA LEU A 156 6.69 -17.68 4.31
C LEU A 156 7.08 -18.74 5.35
N ILE A 157 6.43 -18.77 6.52
CA ILE A 157 6.65 -19.81 7.53
C ILE A 157 6.31 -21.20 6.96
N GLN A 158 5.19 -21.30 6.25
CA GLN A 158 4.72 -22.57 5.70
C GLN A 158 5.56 -23.01 4.49
N ARG A 159 5.96 -22.06 3.62
CA ARG A 159 6.69 -22.33 2.39
C ARG A 159 7.76 -21.24 2.14
N PRO A 160 8.93 -21.35 2.78
CA PRO A 160 9.99 -20.35 2.62
C PRO A 160 10.49 -20.18 1.17
N ASP A 161 10.33 -21.19 0.32
CA ASP A 161 10.78 -21.15 -1.07
C ASP A 161 9.95 -20.21 -1.97
N ILE A 162 8.79 -19.71 -1.52
CA ILE A 162 7.96 -18.77 -2.30
C ILE A 162 8.63 -17.41 -2.47
N VAL A 163 9.65 -17.08 -1.65
CA VAL A 163 10.45 -15.85 -1.80
C VAL A 163 11.02 -15.71 -3.21
N LYS A 164 11.28 -16.82 -3.91
CA LYS A 164 11.79 -16.82 -5.28
C LYS A 164 10.84 -16.15 -6.27
N GLY A 165 9.53 -16.20 -6.04
CA GLY A 165 8.52 -15.59 -6.92
C GLY A 165 8.32 -14.10 -6.65
N ILE A 166 8.80 -13.62 -5.51
CA ILE A 166 8.66 -12.23 -5.06
C ILE A 166 9.77 -11.39 -5.69
N LYS A 167 9.37 -10.35 -6.42
CA LYS A 167 10.25 -9.31 -6.94
C LYS A 167 10.66 -8.36 -5.83
N GLU A 168 9.66 -7.76 -5.18
CA GLU A 168 9.81 -6.85 -4.05
C GLU A 168 8.51 -6.84 -3.22
N VAL A 169 8.64 -6.44 -1.96
CA VAL A 169 7.53 -6.18 -1.05
C VAL A 169 7.59 -4.71 -0.65
N VAL A 170 6.53 -3.98 -0.92
CA VAL A 170 6.39 -2.54 -0.59
C VAL A 170 5.38 -2.41 0.52
N VAL A 171 5.80 -1.88 1.66
CA VAL A 171 5.06 -1.91 2.92
C VAL A 171 4.69 -0.49 3.32
N MET A 172 3.41 -0.24 3.61
CA MET A 172 3.01 0.89 4.45
C MET A 172 3.23 0.48 5.91
N GLY A 173 4.12 1.19 6.60
CA GLY A 173 4.27 0.99 8.02
C GLY A 173 5.64 1.34 8.57
N GLY A 174 5.71 1.38 9.89
CA GLY A 174 6.89 1.77 10.65
C GLY A 174 6.96 3.27 10.89
N ALA A 175 7.79 3.66 11.86
CA ALA A 175 8.08 5.03 12.19
C ALA A 175 9.45 5.13 12.86
N HIS A 176 10.24 6.14 12.51
CA HIS A 176 11.54 6.37 13.15
C HIS A 176 11.69 7.80 13.64
N PHE A 177 11.57 8.77 12.74
CA PHE A 177 11.68 10.19 13.08
C PHE A 177 10.37 10.79 13.58
N ASN A 178 9.25 10.27 13.09
CA ASN A 178 7.93 10.80 13.40
C ASN A 178 7.41 10.37 14.78
N GLY A 179 7.88 9.23 15.29
CA GLY A 179 7.19 8.51 16.36
C GLY A 179 5.95 7.76 15.84
N GLY A 180 5.43 6.86 16.67
CA GLY A 180 4.29 6.00 16.31
C GLY A 180 2.93 6.70 16.39
N ASN A 181 1.90 6.04 15.85
CA ASN A 181 0.50 6.52 15.84
C ASN A 181 -0.41 5.72 16.80
N ILE A 182 -0.11 4.45 17.09
CA ILE A 182 -0.85 3.64 18.06
C ILE A 182 -0.21 3.66 19.45
N THR A 183 1.12 3.74 19.49
CA THR A 183 1.90 4.04 20.69
C THR A 183 2.95 5.09 20.33
N PRO A 184 3.58 5.76 21.31
CA PRO A 184 4.65 6.70 21.00
C PRO A 184 5.81 6.09 20.19
N ALA A 185 6.02 4.77 20.26
CA ALA A 185 7.15 4.08 19.65
C ALA A 185 6.80 3.28 18.38
N ALA A 186 5.52 2.94 18.16
CA ALA A 186 5.12 1.98 17.14
C ALA A 186 4.01 2.51 16.24
N GLU A 187 4.17 2.22 14.95
CA GLU A 187 3.12 2.38 13.94
C GLU A 187 2.17 1.17 13.99
N PHE A 188 0.89 1.42 13.70
CA PHE A 188 -0.21 0.46 13.84
C PHE A 188 0.02 -0.90 13.17
N ASN A 189 0.36 -0.94 11.88
CA ASN A 189 0.51 -2.19 11.13
C ASN A 189 1.61 -3.08 11.72
N LEU A 190 2.73 -2.47 12.10
CA LEU A 190 3.86 -3.18 12.73
C LEU A 190 3.55 -3.55 14.19
N TYR A 191 2.79 -2.73 14.92
CA TYR A 191 2.34 -3.03 16.28
C TYR A 191 1.29 -4.14 16.32
N ALA A 192 0.41 -4.22 15.32
CA ALA A 192 -0.63 -5.23 15.21
C ALA A 192 -0.04 -6.65 15.08
N ASP A 193 1.09 -6.80 14.39
CA ASP A 193 1.83 -8.07 14.35
C ASP A 193 3.35 -7.90 14.14
N PRO A 194 4.11 -7.54 15.19
CA PRO A 194 5.55 -7.38 15.05
C PRO A 194 6.28 -8.69 14.78
N HIS A 195 5.72 -9.82 15.23
CA HIS A 195 6.30 -11.14 14.96
C HIS A 195 6.18 -11.48 13.48
N ALA A 196 5.06 -11.14 12.83
CA ALA A 196 4.94 -11.28 11.38
C ALA A 196 5.93 -10.38 10.64
N ALA A 197 6.11 -9.15 11.10
CA ALA A 197 7.07 -8.23 10.50
C ALA A 197 8.53 -8.73 10.62
N GLU A 198 8.91 -9.35 11.74
CA GLU A 198 10.22 -10.00 11.89
C GLU A 198 10.43 -11.13 10.86
N VAL A 199 9.40 -11.95 10.62
CA VAL A 199 9.45 -13.03 9.63
C VAL A 199 9.64 -12.47 8.22
N VAL A 200 8.88 -11.44 7.84
CA VAL A 200 9.00 -10.82 6.52
C VAL A 200 10.35 -10.13 6.36
N LEU A 201 10.84 -9.44 7.39
CA LEU A 201 12.15 -8.79 7.39
C LEU A 201 13.31 -9.79 7.25
N ALA A 202 13.17 -10.98 7.82
CA ALA A 202 14.15 -12.06 7.73
C ALA A 202 14.07 -12.88 6.43
N SER A 203 13.09 -12.63 5.56
CA SER A 203 12.81 -13.46 4.38
C SER A 203 13.85 -13.36 3.25
N GLY A 204 14.64 -12.28 3.24
CA GLY A 204 15.63 -12.00 2.19
C GLY A 204 15.04 -11.39 0.91
N VAL A 205 13.73 -11.08 0.88
CA VAL A 205 13.11 -10.35 -0.23
C VAL A 205 13.57 -8.89 -0.26
N GLN A 206 13.47 -8.24 -1.42
CA GLN A 206 13.69 -6.80 -1.51
C GLN A 206 12.52 -6.07 -0.82
N LEU A 207 12.83 -5.30 0.22
CA LEU A 207 11.84 -4.60 1.05
C LEU A 207 11.96 -3.08 0.89
N THR A 208 10.82 -2.44 0.67
CA THR A 208 10.67 -0.97 0.71
C THR A 208 9.61 -0.63 1.75
N TYR A 209 9.94 0.25 2.69
CA TYR A 209 9.02 0.73 3.72
C TYR A 209 8.67 2.19 3.47
N LEU A 210 7.36 2.48 3.45
CA LEU A 210 6.76 3.81 3.46
C LEU A 210 6.21 4.08 4.88
N PRO A 211 7.06 4.57 5.79
CA PRO A 211 6.73 4.81 7.19
C PRO A 211 5.90 6.08 7.40
N LEU A 212 5.52 6.31 8.66
CA LEU A 212 4.97 7.59 9.12
C LEU A 212 5.88 8.78 8.79
N ASP A 213 7.20 8.57 8.76
CA ASP A 213 8.19 9.61 8.42
C ASP A 213 7.95 10.27 7.04
N VAL A 214 7.38 9.52 6.08
CA VAL A 214 6.97 10.06 4.77
C VAL A 214 5.46 10.31 4.71
N THR A 215 4.63 9.42 5.23
CA THR A 215 3.17 9.53 5.06
C THR A 215 2.57 10.72 5.80
N HIS A 216 3.14 11.14 6.94
CA HIS A 216 2.76 12.37 7.64
C HIS A 216 3.18 13.66 6.90
N LYS A 217 3.91 13.55 5.78
CA LYS A 217 4.19 14.67 4.86
C LYS A 217 3.23 14.69 3.67
N LEU A 218 2.51 13.59 3.43
CA LEU A 218 1.57 13.39 2.32
C LEU A 218 0.14 13.72 2.78
N LEU A 219 -0.06 14.94 3.23
CA LEU A 219 -1.31 15.35 3.88
C LEU A 219 -2.35 15.84 2.86
N THR A 220 -3.62 15.65 3.18
CA THR A 220 -4.70 16.38 2.52
C THR A 220 -4.57 17.89 2.78
N SER A 221 -5.28 18.67 1.97
CA SER A 221 -5.51 20.10 2.22
C SER A 221 -6.79 20.50 1.51
N ASP A 222 -7.37 21.66 1.86
CA ASP A 222 -8.55 22.19 1.17
C ASP A 222 -8.35 22.28 -0.35
N ALA A 223 -7.16 22.66 -0.80
CA ALA A 223 -6.85 22.76 -2.23
C ALA A 223 -6.84 21.38 -2.90
N ARG A 224 -6.23 20.37 -2.25
CA ARG A 224 -6.15 19.00 -2.76
C ARG A 224 -7.51 18.31 -2.74
N LEU A 225 -8.30 18.51 -1.69
CA LEU A 225 -9.67 17.98 -1.60
C LEU A 225 -10.58 18.61 -2.68
N LYS A 226 -10.45 19.92 -2.93
CA LYS A 226 -11.16 20.58 -4.03
C LYS A 226 -10.73 20.05 -5.40
N GLN A 227 -9.44 19.79 -5.59
CA GLN A 227 -8.91 19.17 -6.82
C GLN A 227 -9.50 17.77 -7.04
N LEU A 228 -9.56 16.93 -6.00
CA LEU A 228 -10.20 15.62 -6.10
C LEU A 228 -11.69 15.76 -6.42
N ALA A 229 -12.41 16.65 -5.73
CA ALA A 229 -13.82 16.90 -5.97
C ALA A 229 -14.12 17.41 -7.40
N ALA A 230 -13.19 18.15 -8.00
CA ALA A 230 -13.34 18.68 -9.36
C ALA A 230 -13.33 17.60 -10.46
N VAL A 231 -12.89 16.37 -10.15
CA VAL A 231 -13.03 15.22 -11.06
C VAL A 231 -14.51 14.91 -11.34
N ASN A 232 -15.39 15.16 -10.36
CA ASN A 232 -16.85 15.15 -10.51
C ASN A 232 -17.43 13.83 -11.06
N ASN A 233 -17.04 12.72 -10.45
CA ASN A 233 -17.60 11.38 -10.68
C ASN A 233 -17.88 10.67 -9.34
N GLN A 234 -18.46 9.47 -9.37
CA GLN A 234 -18.82 8.77 -8.12
C GLN A 234 -17.58 8.33 -7.35
N ALA A 235 -16.52 7.92 -8.04
CA ALA A 235 -15.27 7.54 -7.41
C ALA A 235 -14.62 8.68 -6.62
N SER A 236 -14.47 9.86 -7.23
CA SER A 236 -13.91 11.04 -6.56
C SER A 236 -14.77 11.51 -5.41
N LYS A 237 -16.11 11.51 -5.57
CA LYS A 237 -17.03 11.83 -4.48
C LYS A 237 -16.80 10.91 -3.26
N ARG A 238 -16.72 9.59 -3.48
CA ARG A 238 -16.47 8.64 -2.38
C ARG A 238 -15.13 8.88 -1.70
N VAL A 239 -14.06 9.09 -2.47
CA VAL A 239 -12.74 9.38 -1.90
C VAL A 239 -12.78 10.65 -1.05
N VAL A 240 -13.42 11.72 -1.54
CA VAL A 240 -13.56 12.97 -0.79
C VAL A 240 -14.42 12.79 0.47
N ASP A 241 -15.53 12.06 0.39
CA ASP A 241 -16.43 11.80 1.52
C ASP A 241 -15.71 10.96 2.61
N ILE A 242 -14.95 9.94 2.21
CA ILE A 242 -14.13 9.12 3.12
C ILE A 242 -13.06 9.98 3.78
N LEU A 243 -12.27 10.72 3.00
CA LEU A 243 -11.20 11.54 3.53
C LEU A 243 -11.73 12.60 4.49
N ASN A 244 -12.78 13.34 4.14
CA ASN A 244 -13.36 14.35 5.03
C ASN A 244 -13.79 13.78 6.39
N ALA A 245 -14.34 12.56 6.41
CA ALA A 245 -14.75 11.92 7.66
C ALA A 245 -13.55 11.41 8.46
N TYR A 246 -12.60 10.75 7.78
CA TYR A 246 -11.42 10.11 8.38
C TYR A 246 -10.42 11.13 8.97
N ILE A 247 -10.08 12.18 8.20
CA ILE A 247 -8.98 13.08 8.57
C ILE A 247 -9.25 13.90 9.84
N THR A 248 -10.52 14.06 10.22
CA THR A 248 -10.90 14.88 11.38
C THR A 248 -10.27 14.34 12.66
N HIS A 249 -10.23 13.00 12.83
CA HIS A 249 -9.62 12.38 14.00
C HIS A 249 -8.13 12.72 14.12
N ASP A 250 -7.36 12.50 13.05
CA ASP A 250 -5.92 12.74 13.03
C ASP A 250 -5.58 14.23 13.16
N MET A 251 -6.36 15.10 12.53
CA MET A 251 -6.17 16.54 12.63
C MET A 251 -6.37 17.03 14.06
N ASP A 252 -7.41 16.54 14.75
CA ASP A 252 -7.70 16.91 16.15
C ASP A 252 -6.65 16.35 17.12
N LEU A 253 -6.22 15.09 16.92
CA LEU A 253 -5.26 14.42 17.80
C LEU A 253 -3.83 14.96 17.66
N TYR A 254 -3.36 15.13 16.42
CA TYR A 254 -1.97 15.47 16.12
C TYR A 254 -1.76 16.96 15.80
N GLY A 255 -2.83 17.75 15.71
CA GLY A 255 -2.75 19.16 15.30
C GLY A 255 -2.24 19.35 13.88
N MET A 256 -2.45 18.36 13.00
CA MET A 256 -1.99 18.40 11.61
C MET A 256 -2.90 19.27 10.73
N PRO A 257 -2.35 19.94 9.70
CA PRO A 257 -3.14 20.79 8.80
C PRO A 257 -4.01 20.01 7.79
N GLY A 258 -3.93 18.69 7.81
CA GLY A 258 -4.67 17.75 6.97
C GLY A 258 -4.36 16.33 7.43
N GLY A 259 -5.19 15.37 7.04
CA GLY A 259 -4.95 13.97 7.36
C GLY A 259 -4.05 13.29 6.32
N PRO A 260 -3.21 12.34 6.75
CA PRO A 260 -2.34 11.57 5.87
C PRO A 260 -3.15 10.60 4.98
N VAL A 261 -2.62 10.28 3.80
CA VAL A 261 -3.11 9.18 2.95
C VAL A 261 -2.07 8.07 2.93
N HIS A 262 -1.96 7.33 4.03
CA HIS A 262 -0.85 6.42 4.27
C HIS A 262 -0.71 5.37 3.18
N ASP A 263 -1.77 4.61 2.92
CA ASP A 263 -1.70 3.46 2.01
C ASP A 263 -1.59 3.85 0.55
N ALA A 264 -2.19 4.99 0.18
CA ALA A 264 -2.08 5.54 -1.18
C ALA A 264 -0.62 5.84 -1.55
N SER A 265 0.26 6.07 -0.56
CA SER A 265 1.68 6.27 -0.79
C SER A 265 2.36 5.04 -1.40
N VAL A 266 1.98 3.83 -0.99
CA VAL A 266 2.55 2.57 -1.53
C VAL A 266 2.23 2.43 -3.01
N ILE A 267 0.97 2.66 -3.38
CA ILE A 267 0.53 2.57 -4.76
C ILE A 267 1.14 3.71 -5.60
N ALA A 268 1.21 4.92 -5.04
CA ALA A 268 1.88 6.03 -5.70
C ALA A 268 3.38 5.75 -5.93
N TYR A 269 4.08 5.11 -4.98
CA TYR A 269 5.47 4.70 -5.13
C TYR A 269 5.65 3.69 -6.26
N LEU A 270 4.76 2.70 -6.36
CA LEU A 270 4.79 1.72 -7.45
C LEU A 270 4.54 2.34 -8.83
N LEU A 271 3.68 3.37 -8.90
CA LEU A 271 3.35 4.06 -10.15
C LEU A 271 4.37 5.12 -10.56
N LYS A 272 4.91 5.85 -9.58
CA LYS A 272 5.79 7.01 -9.75
C LYS A 272 6.84 7.08 -8.64
N PRO A 273 7.85 6.18 -8.66
CA PRO A 273 8.88 6.12 -7.62
C PRO A 273 9.69 7.42 -7.52
N GLU A 274 9.75 8.23 -8.57
CA GLU A 274 10.43 9.53 -8.59
C GLU A 274 9.80 10.59 -7.66
N LEU A 275 8.55 10.38 -7.21
CA LEU A 275 7.92 11.23 -6.20
C LEU A 275 8.51 11.01 -4.80
N PHE A 276 9.33 9.98 -4.61
CA PHE A 276 9.82 9.52 -3.33
C PHE A 276 11.34 9.49 -3.28
N SER A 277 11.89 9.71 -2.09
CA SER A 277 13.31 9.47 -1.83
C SER A 277 13.54 8.96 -0.42
N GLY A 278 14.64 8.23 -0.24
CA GLY A 278 14.91 7.51 0.98
C GLY A 278 16.33 6.96 1.01
N ARG A 279 16.57 6.05 1.94
CA ARG A 279 17.89 5.48 2.20
C ARG A 279 17.79 3.98 2.41
N ARG A 280 18.76 3.23 1.87
CA ARG A 280 18.95 1.83 2.26
C ARG A 280 19.59 1.77 3.64
N ILE A 281 18.90 1.16 4.58
CA ILE A 281 19.32 1.07 5.99
C ILE A 281 19.18 -0.36 6.51
N HIS A 282 19.85 -0.64 7.63
CA HIS A 282 19.49 -1.78 8.44
C HIS A 282 18.31 -1.40 9.34
N MET A 283 17.30 -2.25 9.37
CA MET A 283 16.14 -2.12 10.24
C MET A 283 15.95 -3.41 11.04
N SER A 284 15.42 -3.28 12.26
CA SER A 284 14.88 -4.38 13.05
C SER A 284 13.48 -4.00 13.56
N VAL A 285 12.68 -4.99 13.95
CA VAL A 285 11.39 -4.75 14.64
C VAL A 285 11.49 -5.33 16.04
N ASP A 286 11.01 -4.61 17.05
CA ASP A 286 10.99 -5.11 18.42
C ASP A 286 9.67 -5.85 18.70
N SER A 287 9.72 -7.18 18.78
CA SER A 287 8.58 -8.04 19.13
C SER A 287 8.49 -8.38 20.62
N ARG A 288 9.36 -7.82 21.46
CA ARG A 288 9.37 -8.10 22.90
C ARG A 288 8.33 -7.23 23.59
N GLU A 289 7.49 -7.85 24.42
CA GLU A 289 6.50 -7.14 25.23
C GLU A 289 7.16 -6.02 26.05
N GLY A 290 6.60 -4.81 25.97
CA GLY A 290 7.18 -3.63 26.60
C GLY A 290 6.85 -2.33 25.86
N PRO A 291 7.42 -1.19 26.31
CA PRO A 291 7.13 0.13 25.75
C PRO A 291 7.59 0.29 24.29
N THR A 292 8.46 -0.59 23.81
CA THR A 292 9.01 -0.59 22.45
C THR A 292 8.40 -1.69 21.57
N PHE A 293 7.43 -2.45 22.06
CA PHE A 293 6.76 -3.48 21.26
C PHE A 293 6.19 -2.85 19.96
N GLY A 294 6.49 -3.44 18.80
CA GLY A 294 6.12 -2.91 17.49
C GLY A 294 7.04 -1.83 16.92
N GLN A 295 8.07 -1.39 17.66
CA GLN A 295 8.97 -0.34 17.19
C GLN A 295 9.82 -0.82 16.02
N THR A 296 9.89 -0.01 14.96
CA THR A 296 10.91 -0.13 13.91
C THR A 296 12.19 0.57 14.32
N ILE A 297 13.24 -0.22 14.56
CA ILE A 297 14.57 0.26 14.91
C ILE A 297 15.36 0.47 13.62
N ALA A 298 15.33 1.68 13.09
CA ALA A 298 16.02 2.09 11.87
C ALA A 298 17.45 2.59 12.19
N ASP A 299 18.48 1.89 11.71
CA ASP A 299 19.88 2.31 11.82
C ASP A 299 20.23 3.32 10.72
N TRP A 300 19.65 4.52 10.83
CA TRP A 300 19.74 5.57 9.81
C TRP A 300 21.18 6.00 9.50
N TYR A 301 22.05 5.99 10.51
CA TYR A 301 23.44 6.43 10.43
C TYR A 301 24.44 5.27 10.31
N GLY A 302 23.97 4.01 10.25
CA GLY A 302 24.83 2.84 10.07
C GLY A 302 25.73 2.54 11.28
N VAL A 303 25.33 2.91 12.49
CA VAL A 303 26.16 2.76 13.69
C VAL A 303 26.33 1.28 14.09
N LEU A 304 25.37 0.43 13.75
CA LEU A 304 25.44 -1.01 13.99
C LEU A 304 26.35 -1.73 12.99
N LYS A 305 26.68 -1.08 11.86
CA LYS A 305 27.48 -1.63 10.76
C LYS A 305 26.93 -2.95 10.20
N GLN A 306 25.62 -3.14 10.31
CA GLN A 306 24.92 -4.28 9.72
C GLN A 306 24.58 -4.01 8.25
N PRO A 307 24.46 -5.06 7.41
CA PRO A 307 23.98 -4.91 6.04
C PRO A 307 22.58 -4.29 6.00
N ALA A 308 22.35 -3.38 5.06
CA ALA A 308 21.03 -2.81 4.82
C ALA A 308 20.05 -3.88 4.31
N ASN A 309 18.89 -4.00 4.94
CA ASN A 309 17.85 -4.96 4.61
C ASN A 309 16.57 -4.32 4.07
N VAL A 310 16.41 -3.00 4.19
CA VAL A 310 15.25 -2.27 3.63
C VAL A 310 15.68 -1.00 2.90
N LEU A 311 14.87 -0.56 1.94
CA LEU A 311 14.80 0.83 1.52
C LEU A 311 13.77 1.54 2.42
N TRP A 312 14.22 2.50 3.23
CA TRP A 312 13.35 3.33 4.08
C TRP A 312 13.06 4.66 3.37
N VAL A 313 11.80 4.88 3.01
CA VAL A 313 11.36 6.11 2.34
C VAL A 313 11.17 7.22 3.38
N GLU A 314 11.81 8.37 3.17
CA GLU A 314 11.80 9.49 4.12
C GLU A 314 11.05 10.70 3.57
N GLN A 315 11.13 10.95 2.26
CA GLN A 315 10.52 12.12 1.62
C GLN A 315 9.56 11.69 0.52
N GLY A 316 8.51 12.48 0.33
CA GLY A 316 7.51 12.27 -0.70
C GLY A 316 6.91 13.60 -1.17
N ASP A 317 6.61 13.69 -2.46
CA ASP A 317 5.90 14.83 -3.05
C ASP A 317 4.39 14.67 -2.88
N ALA A 318 3.86 15.37 -1.88
CA ALA A 318 2.43 15.39 -1.62
C ALA A 318 1.62 15.89 -2.82
N GLN A 319 2.03 16.98 -3.48
CA GLN A 319 1.23 17.50 -4.59
C GLN A 319 1.25 16.53 -5.78
N GLY A 320 2.42 15.98 -6.10
CA GLY A 320 2.55 14.97 -7.15
C GLY A 320 1.69 13.72 -6.90
N LEU A 321 1.55 13.28 -5.63
CA LEU A 321 0.65 12.18 -5.27
C LEU A 321 -0.82 12.54 -5.52
N PHE A 322 -1.28 13.71 -5.08
CA PHE A 322 -2.68 14.13 -5.28
C PHE A 322 -3.01 14.44 -6.74
N ASP A 323 -2.04 14.93 -7.51
CA ASP A 323 -2.14 15.08 -8.97
C ASP A 323 -2.32 13.72 -9.66
N LEU A 324 -1.52 12.73 -9.26
CA LEU A 324 -1.65 11.35 -9.73
C LEU A 324 -3.01 10.77 -9.35
N LEU A 325 -3.43 10.92 -8.09
CA LEU A 325 -4.71 10.41 -7.61
C LEU A 325 -5.90 11.03 -8.36
N SER A 326 -5.92 12.36 -8.51
CA SER A 326 -6.96 13.06 -9.27
C SER A 326 -7.03 12.58 -10.72
N ALA A 327 -5.87 12.47 -11.39
CA ALA A 327 -5.81 12.00 -12.77
C ALA A 327 -6.27 10.55 -12.95
N ARG A 328 -6.04 9.69 -11.94
CA ARG A 328 -6.45 8.28 -11.98
C ARG A 328 -7.93 8.11 -11.64
N LEU A 329 -8.45 8.81 -10.64
CA LEU A 329 -9.88 8.76 -10.31
C LEU A 329 -10.78 9.15 -11.48
N ALA A 330 -10.32 10.03 -12.38
CA ALA A 330 -11.04 10.39 -13.61
C ALA A 330 -11.27 9.22 -14.59
N ARG A 331 -10.58 8.09 -14.39
CA ARG A 331 -10.73 6.85 -15.18
C ARG A 331 -11.77 5.89 -14.62
N LEU A 332 -12.26 6.13 -13.41
CA LEU A 332 -13.33 5.38 -12.77
C LEU A 332 -14.68 6.09 -12.95
N GLU A 333 -15.78 5.39 -12.68
CA GLU A 333 -17.15 5.94 -12.70
C GLU A 333 -17.55 6.63 -11.38
#